data_AF-A0ABD6A6F3-F1
#
_entry.id   AF-A0ABD6A6F3-F1
#
_cell.length_a   1.000
_cell.length_b   1.000
_cell.length_c   1.000
_cell.angle_alpha   90.00
_cell.angle_beta   90.00
_cell.angle_gamma   90.00
#
_symmetry.space_group_name_H-M   'P 1'
#
loop_
_entity.id
_entity.type
_entity.pdbx_description
1 polymer ?
#
loop_
_entity_poly.entity_id
_entity_poly.type
_entity_poly.pdbx_seq_one_letter_code
_entity_poly.pdbx_strand_id
1 'polypeptide(L)'
;MRRREVLRALSGGIAVALAGCLDGFGTQSAWRDPPLVEDRPKAVYVPAVTEAMGVYGRETTGPYGLALLYSYPHRFWNVTNREREKVVVTDDDAVHLMVALWDRETRQVVPAGSDVSLRIERDGDVVTQEVAYPMLSQQMGFHYGANYPLDGEGDYEATVTVGRPTVRATGAFAGRFEDARSATFAFTFDTDDVYGLELRRLGERSGERGAVPTMDMDVPMGIVPPVDSLPGTPVGRTRTGDAVLEVLAVDDPARFDADGGAYLAVVARTPYNRIVIPMMALSATLARGGETIYEGALTETLDPELGAHYGAGVESLEPGDELRVSVDVPPQVARHDGYETAFFEMPDRTITVER
;
A
#
# COMPACT_ATOMS: atom_id res chain seq x y z
N MET A 1 26.03 -37.85 -65.38
CA MET A 1 25.62 -39.26 -65.61
C MET A 1 25.44 -39.95 -64.25
N ARG A 2 24.27 -40.57 -64.07
CA ARG A 2 23.93 -41.68 -63.14
C ARG A 2 23.73 -41.39 -61.63
N ARG A 3 22.43 -41.30 -61.30
CA ARG A 3 21.74 -41.78 -60.09
C ARG A 3 22.35 -43.05 -59.48
N ARG A 4 22.22 -43.17 -58.15
CA ARG A 4 21.60 -44.35 -57.49
C ARG A 4 21.25 -44.04 -56.03
N GLU A 5 19.95 -44.00 -55.78
CA GLU A 5 19.32 -44.25 -54.48
C GLU A 5 19.51 -45.73 -54.11
N VAL A 6 19.71 -46.03 -52.82
CA VAL A 6 19.24 -47.28 -52.21
C VAL A 6 18.78 -46.97 -50.79
N LEU A 7 17.45 -46.98 -50.61
CA LEU A 7 16.77 -47.23 -49.34
C LEU A 7 16.94 -48.71 -48.98
N ARG A 8 17.27 -49.02 -47.72
CA ARG A 8 16.85 -50.25 -47.06
C ARG A 8 16.57 -50.00 -45.59
N ALA A 9 15.39 -50.46 -45.20
CA ALA A 9 14.72 -50.25 -43.94
C ALA A 9 15.12 -51.27 -42.86
N LEU A 10 15.01 -50.80 -41.60
CA LEU A 10 14.50 -51.46 -40.39
C LEU A 10 14.87 -52.93 -40.13
N SER A 11 15.53 -53.20 -38.98
CA SER A 11 14.89 -53.84 -37.80
C SER A 11 15.89 -54.28 -36.72
N GLY A 12 15.57 -53.97 -35.45
CA GLY A 12 15.87 -54.84 -34.30
C GLY A 12 17.02 -54.43 -33.38
N GLY A 13 16.69 -53.77 -32.26
CA GLY A 13 17.61 -53.62 -31.12
C GLY A 13 17.14 -52.58 -30.10
N ILE A 14 16.04 -52.84 -29.37
CA ILE A 14 15.67 -52.05 -28.20
C ILE A 14 16.65 -52.40 -27.07
N ALA A 15 17.62 -51.53 -26.83
CA ALA A 15 18.37 -51.50 -25.59
C ALA A 15 17.85 -50.32 -24.77
N VAL A 16 17.14 -50.63 -23.69
CA VAL A 16 16.68 -49.68 -22.67
C VAL A 16 17.92 -49.19 -21.92
N ALA A 17 18.36 -47.97 -22.22
CA ALA A 17 19.29 -47.24 -21.36
C ALA A 17 18.48 -46.14 -20.66
N LEU A 18 18.01 -46.45 -19.46
CA LEU A 18 17.51 -45.48 -18.49
C LEU A 18 18.69 -44.65 -17.99
N ALA A 19 19.07 -43.63 -18.76
CA ALA A 19 19.85 -42.51 -18.22
C ALA A 19 18.85 -41.55 -17.59
N GLY A 20 18.51 -41.80 -16.33
CA GLY A 20 17.82 -40.83 -15.49
C GLY A 20 18.77 -39.69 -15.19
N CYS A 21 18.70 -38.63 -16.00
CA CYS A 21 19.16 -37.31 -15.58
C CYS A 21 18.18 -36.83 -14.49
N LEU A 22 18.44 -37.25 -13.25
CA LEU A 22 18.01 -36.53 -12.06
C LEU A 22 18.99 -35.35 -11.91
N ASP A 23 18.77 -34.32 -12.71
CA ASP A 23 19.39 -33.02 -12.49
C ASP A 23 18.40 -31.95 -12.96
N GLY A 24 17.99 -31.09 -12.05
CA GLY A 24 17.04 -30.00 -12.32
C GLY A 24 15.57 -30.32 -12.05
N PHE A 25 15.21 -30.64 -10.80
CA PHE A 25 13.93 -30.14 -10.28
C PHE A 25 14.08 -28.62 -10.18
N GLY A 26 13.83 -27.94 -11.30
CA GLY A 26 13.91 -26.49 -11.38
C GLY A 26 12.94 -25.88 -10.38
N THR A 27 13.49 -25.16 -9.40
CA THR A 27 12.83 -24.13 -8.58
C THR A 27 12.31 -22.95 -9.42
N GLN A 28 12.02 -23.15 -10.70
CA GLN A 28 11.51 -22.13 -11.64
C GLN A 28 10.02 -21.81 -11.46
N SER A 29 9.28 -22.55 -10.62
CA SER A 29 7.84 -22.32 -10.44
C SER A 29 7.50 -21.18 -9.49
N ALA A 30 8.42 -20.76 -8.60
CA ALA A 30 8.15 -19.73 -7.60
C ALA A 30 8.26 -18.30 -8.16
N TRP A 31 9.00 -18.13 -9.26
CA TRP A 31 9.15 -16.87 -10.00
C TRP A 31 7.95 -16.50 -10.88
N ARG A 32 6.89 -17.33 -10.87
CA ARG A 32 5.75 -17.10 -11.75
C ARG A 32 4.72 -16.24 -11.04
N ASP A 33 4.60 -15.03 -11.57
CA ASP A 33 3.51 -14.08 -11.35
C ASP A 33 2.20 -14.85 -11.05
N PRO A 34 1.64 -14.75 -9.82
CA PRO A 34 0.48 -15.54 -9.42
C PRO A 34 -0.69 -15.38 -10.40
N PRO A 35 -1.69 -16.27 -10.43
CA PRO A 35 -2.88 -16.05 -11.26
C PRO A 35 -3.45 -14.63 -11.04
N LEU A 36 -3.83 -13.95 -12.12
CA LEU A 36 -4.48 -12.65 -12.08
C LEU A 36 -5.92 -12.84 -12.56
N VAL A 37 -6.88 -12.15 -11.94
CA VAL A 37 -8.27 -12.16 -12.41
C VAL A 37 -8.32 -11.50 -13.79
N GLU A 38 -8.96 -12.13 -14.77
CA GLU A 38 -9.04 -11.60 -16.15
C GLU A 38 -10.00 -10.39 -16.22
N ASP A 39 -11.29 -10.61 -15.94
CA ASP A 39 -12.34 -9.59 -16.02
C ASP A 39 -12.52 -8.81 -14.71
N ARG A 40 -11.48 -8.09 -14.30
CA ARG A 40 -11.46 -7.33 -13.05
C ARG A 40 -12.41 -6.13 -13.09
N PRO A 41 -13.23 -5.90 -12.05
CA PRO A 41 -14.04 -4.70 -11.98
C PRO A 41 -13.15 -3.46 -11.77
N LYS A 42 -13.61 -2.27 -12.21
CA LYS A 42 -13.02 -0.98 -11.81
C LYS A 42 -13.41 -0.63 -10.37
N ALA A 43 -12.87 -1.39 -9.41
CA ALA A 43 -13.36 -1.46 -8.05
C ALA A 43 -12.39 -2.20 -7.14
N VAL A 44 -12.59 -2.07 -5.83
CA VAL A 44 -11.99 -3.02 -4.89
C VAL A 44 -12.62 -4.40 -5.08
N TYR A 45 -11.79 -5.42 -5.24
CA TYR A 45 -12.24 -6.79 -5.53
C TYR A 45 -11.40 -7.86 -4.84
N VAL A 46 -11.94 -9.07 -4.69
CA VAL A 46 -11.25 -10.21 -4.09
C VAL A 46 -10.19 -10.75 -5.07
N PRO A 47 -8.89 -10.76 -4.72
CA PRO A 47 -7.82 -11.19 -5.63
C PRO A 47 -7.93 -12.67 -5.99
N ALA A 48 -7.13 -13.15 -6.95
CA ALA A 48 -7.12 -14.58 -7.31
C ALA A 48 -6.42 -15.45 -6.25
N VAL A 49 -5.44 -14.87 -5.56
CA VAL A 49 -4.66 -15.50 -4.51
C VAL A 49 -4.51 -14.56 -3.31
N THR A 50 -4.27 -15.16 -2.14
CA THR A 50 -3.69 -14.48 -0.98
C THR A 50 -2.32 -15.06 -0.72
N GLU A 51 -1.38 -14.20 -0.35
CA GLU A 51 0.01 -14.57 -0.02
C GLU A 51 0.24 -14.24 1.44
N ALA A 52 0.84 -15.19 2.17
CA ALA A 52 1.30 -14.95 3.52
C ALA A 52 2.57 -14.09 3.51
N MET A 53 2.89 -13.54 4.67
CA MET A 53 4.08 -12.72 4.86
C MET A 53 4.81 -13.18 6.12
N GLY A 54 6.13 -13.17 6.07
CA GLY A 54 6.99 -13.37 7.23
C GLY A 54 7.43 -12.04 7.83
N VAL A 55 7.96 -12.08 9.05
CA VAL A 55 8.51 -10.92 9.75
C VAL A 55 9.98 -11.21 10.07
N TYR A 56 10.88 -10.40 9.54
CA TYR A 56 12.30 -10.50 9.91
C TYR A 56 12.57 -9.83 11.25
N GLY A 57 11.92 -8.69 11.53
CA GLY A 57 12.13 -8.02 12.80
C GLY A 57 11.31 -6.75 12.98
N ARG A 58 11.42 -6.17 14.18
CA ARG A 58 10.87 -4.86 14.53
C ARG A 58 11.96 -4.04 15.17
N GLU A 59 12.02 -2.76 14.82
CA GLU A 59 12.98 -1.82 15.36
C GLU A 59 12.30 -0.48 15.67
N THR A 60 13.00 0.38 16.40
CA THR A 60 12.56 1.76 16.62
C THR A 60 13.68 2.75 16.34
N THR A 61 13.34 3.90 15.78
CA THR A 61 14.30 4.99 15.57
C THR A 61 13.60 6.34 15.70
N GLY A 62 14.05 7.16 16.66
CA GLY A 62 13.36 8.39 17.03
C GLY A 62 11.87 8.14 17.39
N PRO A 63 10.92 8.83 16.74
CA PRO A 63 9.49 8.64 16.99
C PRO A 63 8.91 7.40 16.32
N TYR A 64 9.67 6.75 15.42
CA TYR A 64 9.15 5.68 14.57
C TYR A 64 9.29 4.31 15.23
N GLY A 65 8.24 3.50 15.07
CA GLY A 65 8.34 2.04 15.08
C GLY A 65 8.34 1.54 13.64
N LEU A 66 9.16 0.53 13.38
CA LEU A 66 9.32 -0.09 12.08
C LEU A 66 9.24 -1.61 12.23
N ALA A 67 8.73 -2.28 11.20
CA ALA A 67 8.86 -3.71 11.04
C ALA A 67 9.35 -4.01 9.63
N LEU A 68 10.31 -4.91 9.50
CA LEU A 68 10.76 -5.45 8.22
C LEU A 68 10.06 -6.80 8.00
N LEU A 69 9.36 -6.91 6.89
CA LEU A 69 8.56 -8.06 6.50
C LEU A 69 8.99 -8.54 5.12
N TYR A 70 8.65 -9.77 4.80
CA TYR A 70 8.95 -10.35 3.50
C TYR A 70 7.82 -11.22 2.97
N SER A 71 7.79 -11.34 1.65
CA SER A 71 6.96 -12.28 0.89
C SER A 71 7.72 -12.73 -0.37
N TYR A 72 7.10 -13.61 -1.14
CA TYR A 72 7.49 -13.88 -2.51
C TYR A 72 7.55 -12.59 -3.32
N PRO A 73 8.51 -12.44 -4.24
CA PRO A 73 8.44 -11.44 -5.28
C PRO A 73 7.12 -11.54 -6.03
N HIS A 74 6.41 -10.42 -6.14
CA HIS A 74 5.13 -10.37 -6.83
C HIS A 74 4.96 -9.05 -7.58
N ARG A 75 4.05 -9.06 -8.54
CA ARG A 75 3.66 -7.86 -9.27
C ARG A 75 2.96 -6.85 -8.37
N PHE A 76 3.06 -5.60 -8.76
CA PHE A 76 2.24 -4.52 -8.24
C PHE A 76 2.09 -3.44 -9.32
N TRP A 77 1.33 -2.40 -9.03
CA TRP A 77 1.12 -1.28 -9.94
C TRP A 77 1.53 0.02 -9.29
N ASN A 78 2.56 0.66 -9.84
CA ASN A 78 2.88 2.04 -9.50
C ASN A 78 1.80 2.96 -10.05
N VAL A 79 1.50 4.03 -9.32
CA VAL A 79 0.48 5.01 -9.71
C VAL A 79 1.13 6.37 -9.82
N THR A 80 1.00 6.98 -10.99
CA THR A 80 1.45 8.35 -11.25
C THR A 80 0.32 9.12 -11.90
N ASN A 81 -0.14 10.18 -11.23
CA ASN A 81 -1.36 10.89 -11.55
C ASN A 81 -2.54 9.93 -11.66
N ARG A 82 -3.04 9.68 -12.88
CA ARG A 82 -4.19 8.80 -13.17
C ARG A 82 -3.76 7.54 -13.93
N GLU A 83 -2.48 7.38 -14.17
CA GLU A 83 -1.93 6.24 -14.89
C GLU A 83 -1.38 5.22 -13.89
N ARG A 84 -1.42 3.96 -14.31
CA ARG A 84 -0.85 2.85 -13.57
C ARG A 84 0.14 2.10 -14.45
N GLU A 85 1.27 1.75 -13.86
CA GLU A 85 2.32 0.99 -14.52
C GLU A 85 2.49 -0.35 -13.79
N LYS A 86 2.37 -1.45 -14.52
CA LYS A 86 2.57 -2.78 -13.96
C LYS A 86 4.06 -3.03 -13.77
N VAL A 87 4.49 -3.28 -12.55
CA VAL A 87 5.80 -3.86 -12.24
C VAL A 87 5.65 -5.38 -12.28
N VAL A 88 6.49 -6.03 -13.08
CA VAL A 88 6.51 -7.50 -13.24
C VAL A 88 7.69 -8.07 -12.48
N VAL A 89 7.53 -9.29 -11.96
CA VAL A 89 8.62 -10.03 -11.33
C VAL A 89 9.65 -10.43 -12.39
N THR A 90 10.92 -10.18 -12.12
CA THR A 90 12.04 -10.61 -12.96
C THR A 90 12.81 -11.77 -12.32
N ASP A 91 13.81 -12.29 -13.02
CA ASP A 91 14.74 -13.29 -12.52
C ASP A 91 15.77 -12.74 -11.52
N ASP A 92 15.97 -11.43 -11.49
CA ASP A 92 16.84 -10.74 -10.54
C ASP A 92 16.15 -10.46 -9.20
N ASP A 93 14.82 -10.37 -9.18
CA ASP A 93 14.08 -10.23 -7.92
C ASP A 93 14.37 -11.45 -7.04
N ALA A 94 14.66 -11.29 -5.76
CA ALA A 94 14.91 -12.40 -4.83
C ALA A 94 13.81 -12.52 -3.77
N VAL A 95 13.35 -11.37 -3.28
CA VAL A 95 12.35 -11.26 -2.21
C VAL A 95 11.53 -9.98 -2.36
N HIS A 96 10.26 -10.00 -1.98
CA HIS A 96 9.51 -8.76 -1.78
C HIS A 96 9.69 -8.31 -0.33
N LEU A 97 10.45 -7.22 -0.10
CA LEU A 97 10.61 -6.66 1.25
C LEU A 97 9.61 -5.54 1.46
N MET A 98 9.03 -5.53 2.66
CA MET A 98 8.06 -4.53 3.06
C MET A 98 8.43 -3.92 4.41
N VAL A 99 8.14 -2.64 4.56
CA VAL A 99 8.30 -1.88 5.80
C VAL A 99 6.94 -1.37 6.25
N ALA A 100 6.51 -1.79 7.44
CA ALA A 100 5.45 -1.11 8.16
C ALA A 100 6.07 0.04 8.97
N LEU A 101 5.50 1.25 8.86
CA LEU A 101 6.02 2.47 9.50
C LEU A 101 4.91 3.17 10.30
N TRP A 102 5.15 3.39 11.59
CA TRP A 102 4.18 4.03 12.48
C TRP A 102 4.86 4.92 13.53
N ASP A 103 4.11 5.85 14.11
CA ASP A 103 4.53 6.54 15.33
C ASP A 103 4.42 5.59 16.53
N ARG A 104 5.53 5.35 17.21
CA ARG A 104 5.64 4.31 18.25
C ARG A 104 4.74 4.55 19.47
N GLU A 105 4.30 5.78 19.72
CA GLU A 105 3.50 6.15 20.89
C GLU A 105 2.00 5.99 20.61
N THR A 106 1.54 6.57 19.51
CA THR A 106 0.11 6.59 19.14
C THR A 106 -0.30 5.42 18.26
N ARG A 107 0.68 4.70 17.69
CA ARG A 107 0.51 3.64 16.69
C ARG A 107 -0.14 4.10 15.39
N GLN A 108 -0.24 5.41 15.14
CA GLN A 108 -0.67 5.93 13.86
C GLN A 108 0.35 5.59 12.78
N VAL A 109 -0.12 5.04 11.67
CA VAL A 109 0.71 4.82 10.48
C VAL A 109 1.15 6.17 9.92
N VAL A 110 2.41 6.27 9.51
CA VAL A 110 3.01 7.52 9.01
C VAL A 110 3.16 7.45 7.48
N PRO A 111 2.40 8.23 6.70
CA PRO A 111 2.62 8.40 5.27
C PRO A 111 3.83 9.33 5.03
N ALA A 112 5.03 8.76 5.03
CA ALA A 112 6.29 9.43 4.74
C ALA A 112 6.52 9.76 3.25
N GLY A 113 5.48 9.79 2.42
CA GLY A 113 5.61 10.07 0.98
C GLY A 113 6.48 9.03 0.26
N SER A 114 7.42 9.48 -0.57
CA SER A 114 8.37 8.61 -1.29
C SER A 114 9.76 8.59 -0.64
N ASP A 115 9.88 9.03 0.62
CA ASP A 115 11.16 9.23 1.29
C ASP A 115 11.57 8.04 2.18
N VAL A 116 11.10 6.82 1.85
CA VAL A 116 11.55 5.59 2.50
C VAL A 116 12.48 4.84 1.55
N SER A 117 13.67 4.49 2.01
CA SER A 117 14.63 3.71 1.24
C SER A 117 15.21 2.56 2.04
N LEU A 118 15.53 1.47 1.34
CA LEU A 118 16.22 0.31 1.89
C LEU A 118 17.59 0.22 1.23
N ARG A 119 18.62 0.12 2.05
CA ARG A 119 19.97 -0.26 1.66
C ARG A 119 20.23 -1.66 2.21
N ILE A 120 20.52 -2.60 1.33
CA ILE A 120 20.80 -3.99 1.69
C ILE A 120 22.28 -4.26 1.50
N GLU A 121 22.91 -4.78 2.54
CA GLU A 121 24.33 -5.07 2.61
C GLU A 121 24.58 -6.54 2.98
N ARG A 122 25.68 -7.09 2.49
CA ARG A 122 26.20 -8.42 2.85
C ARG A 122 27.69 -8.28 3.11
N ASP A 123 28.15 -8.74 4.28
CA ASP A 123 29.56 -8.65 4.68
C ASP A 123 30.17 -7.23 4.56
N GLY A 124 29.34 -6.19 4.69
CA GLY A 124 29.72 -4.79 4.55
C GLY A 124 29.71 -4.22 3.12
N ASP A 125 29.45 -5.05 2.11
CA ASP A 125 29.31 -4.64 0.71
C ASP A 125 27.84 -4.40 0.35
N VAL A 126 27.58 -3.39 -0.47
CA VAL A 126 26.22 -3.04 -0.91
C VAL A 126 25.76 -4.01 -1.98
N VAL A 127 24.63 -4.65 -1.71
CA VAL A 127 23.93 -5.51 -2.65
C VAL A 127 22.99 -4.65 -3.51
N THR A 128 22.14 -3.87 -2.85
CA THR A 128 21.25 -2.89 -3.52
C THR A 128 20.89 -1.74 -2.59
N GLN A 129 20.46 -0.61 -3.18
CA GLN A 129 19.91 0.52 -2.46
C GLN A 129 18.82 1.19 -3.30
N GLU A 130 17.58 1.11 -2.83
CA GLU A 130 16.42 1.55 -3.60
C GLU A 130 15.35 2.20 -2.71
N VAL A 131 14.51 3.02 -3.32
CA VAL A 131 13.32 3.59 -2.69
C VAL A 131 12.28 2.48 -2.54
N ALA A 132 11.69 2.34 -1.35
CA ALA A 132 10.52 1.50 -1.16
C ALA A 132 9.26 2.32 -1.49
N TYR A 133 8.42 1.78 -2.37
CA TYR A 133 7.23 2.48 -2.82
C TYR A 133 6.14 2.43 -1.75
N PRO A 134 5.42 3.54 -1.48
CA PRO A 134 4.24 3.49 -0.62
C PRO A 134 3.14 2.69 -1.33
N MET A 135 2.54 1.74 -0.63
CA MET A 135 1.72 0.67 -1.19
C MET A 135 0.44 0.45 -0.38
N LEU A 136 -0.61 0.02 -1.07
CA LEU A 136 -1.83 -0.51 -0.46
C LEU A 136 -2.04 -1.97 -0.86
N SER A 137 -2.19 -2.84 0.15
CA SER A 137 -2.68 -4.23 -0.03
C SER A 137 -3.82 -4.54 0.92
N GLN A 138 -4.65 -5.52 0.56
CA GLN A 138 -5.79 -5.93 1.39
C GLN A 138 -5.33 -6.59 2.69
N GLN A 139 -4.27 -7.41 2.63
CA GLN A 139 -3.77 -8.16 3.77
C GLN A 139 -2.82 -7.34 4.64
N MET A 140 -2.01 -6.44 4.07
CA MET A 140 -0.99 -5.68 4.80
C MET A 140 -1.43 -4.25 5.17
N GLY A 141 -2.46 -3.72 4.53
CA GLY A 141 -2.79 -2.32 4.70
C GLY A 141 -1.80 -1.39 4.00
N PHE A 142 -1.56 -0.21 4.57
CA PHE A 142 -0.59 0.75 4.06
C PHE A 142 0.82 0.41 4.55
N HIS A 143 1.75 0.30 3.61
CA HIS A 143 3.14 -0.08 3.87
C HIS A 143 4.06 0.49 2.78
N TYR A 144 5.36 0.27 2.93
CA TYR A 144 6.37 0.56 1.92
C TYR A 144 6.95 -0.74 1.41
N GLY A 145 7.22 -0.89 0.11
CA GLY A 145 7.84 -2.12 -0.38
C GLY A 145 8.31 -2.07 -1.82
N ALA A 146 9.11 -3.07 -2.19
CA ALA A 146 9.56 -3.36 -3.54
C ALA A 146 10.06 -4.82 -3.61
N ASN A 147 10.28 -5.31 -4.83
CA ASN A 147 11.08 -6.51 -5.03
C ASN A 147 12.55 -6.12 -5.02
N TYR A 148 13.40 -6.93 -4.37
CA TYR A 148 14.83 -6.65 -4.22
C TYR A 148 15.66 -7.82 -4.71
N PRO A 149 16.76 -7.58 -5.44
CA PRO A 149 17.76 -8.60 -5.70
C PRO A 149 18.57 -8.93 -4.44
N LEU A 150 18.99 -10.18 -4.32
CA LEU A 150 19.92 -10.68 -3.29
C LEU A 150 20.96 -11.61 -3.94
N ASP A 151 22.16 -11.67 -3.36
CA ASP A 151 23.26 -12.52 -3.86
C ASP A 151 23.20 -13.94 -3.25
N GLY A 152 22.05 -14.59 -3.43
CA GLY A 152 21.77 -15.92 -2.87
C GLY A 152 21.44 -15.93 -1.38
N GLU A 153 21.27 -17.13 -0.82
CA GLU A 153 20.93 -17.33 0.59
C GLU A 153 22.06 -16.90 1.54
N GLY A 154 21.68 -16.48 2.75
CA GLY A 154 22.61 -16.12 3.82
C GLY A 154 22.17 -14.91 4.63
N ASP A 155 23.10 -14.37 5.41
CA ASP A 155 22.86 -13.25 6.30
C ASP A 155 23.07 -11.91 5.59
N TYR A 156 22.15 -10.98 5.85
CA TYR A 156 22.12 -9.63 5.29
C TYR A 156 21.80 -8.61 6.38
N GLU A 157 22.15 -7.35 6.10
CA GLU A 157 21.70 -6.19 6.86
C GLU A 157 20.87 -5.27 5.97
N ALA A 158 19.62 -4.98 6.36
CA ALA A 158 18.79 -3.97 5.73
C ALA A 158 18.76 -2.71 6.59
N THR A 159 19.31 -1.61 6.09
CA THR A 159 19.15 -0.29 6.68
C THR A 159 17.97 0.42 6.02
N VAL A 160 16.89 0.58 6.78
CA VAL A 160 15.72 1.38 6.40
C VAL A 160 15.97 2.83 6.80
N THR A 161 15.92 3.74 5.84
CA THR A 161 15.96 5.19 6.08
C THR A 161 14.59 5.80 5.82
N VAL A 162 14.09 6.52 6.81
CA VAL A 162 12.86 7.32 6.73
C VAL A 162 13.29 8.78 6.68
N GLY A 163 13.08 9.42 5.53
CA GLY A 163 13.27 10.85 5.35
C GLY A 163 12.16 11.66 6.03
N ARG A 164 12.19 12.97 5.83
CA ARG A 164 11.19 13.88 6.41
C ARG A 164 9.85 13.68 5.71
N PRO A 165 8.77 13.25 6.40
CA PRO A 165 7.45 13.16 5.81
C PRO A 165 6.99 14.50 5.23
N THR A 166 6.39 14.46 4.05
CA THR A 166 5.81 15.64 3.39
C THR A 166 4.45 16.04 3.96
N VAL A 167 3.78 15.11 4.66
CA VAL A 167 2.50 15.34 5.34
C VAL A 167 2.64 16.38 6.45
N ARG A 168 1.68 17.32 6.53
CA ARG A 168 1.63 18.31 7.61
C ARG A 168 1.36 17.60 8.93
N ALA A 169 2.09 17.92 9.99
CA ALA A 169 1.87 17.31 11.31
C ALA A 169 1.24 18.33 12.27
N THR A 170 0.23 17.92 13.04
CA THR A 170 -0.48 18.78 14.01
C THR A 170 -0.45 18.22 15.44
N GLY A 171 -0.85 19.04 16.42
CA GLY A 171 -0.89 18.63 17.82
C GLY A 171 0.47 18.13 18.32
N ALA A 172 0.48 16.98 19.00
CA ALA A 172 1.71 16.37 19.52
C ALA A 172 2.69 15.88 18.44
N PHE A 173 2.29 15.87 17.17
CA PHE A 173 3.17 15.53 16.05
C PHE A 173 3.86 16.74 15.41
N ALA A 174 3.43 17.98 15.70
CA ALA A 174 4.07 19.17 15.17
C ALA A 174 5.57 19.18 15.53
N GLY A 175 6.44 19.30 14.52
CA GLY A 175 7.90 19.27 14.68
C GLY A 175 8.50 17.90 15.05
N ARG A 176 7.71 16.83 15.14
CA ARG A 176 8.18 15.51 15.62
C ARG A 176 8.96 14.71 14.58
N PHE A 177 8.70 14.96 13.29
CA PHE A 177 9.20 14.17 12.16
C PHE A 177 10.19 14.92 11.25
N GLU A 178 10.92 15.91 11.78
CA GLU A 178 11.69 16.85 10.95
C GLU A 178 13.01 16.30 10.40
N ASP A 179 13.62 15.36 11.11
CA ASP A 179 14.90 14.80 10.75
C ASP A 179 14.76 13.40 10.13
N ALA A 180 15.63 13.10 9.18
CA ALA A 180 15.80 11.73 8.72
C ALA A 180 16.22 10.80 9.88
N ARG A 181 15.70 9.58 9.87
CA ARG A 181 16.00 8.52 10.85
C ARG A 181 16.24 7.22 10.12
N SER A 182 17.09 6.36 10.69
CA SER A 182 17.34 5.03 10.15
C SER A 182 17.28 3.96 11.23
N ALA A 183 16.93 2.75 10.82
CA ALA A 183 16.97 1.53 11.62
C ALA A 183 17.58 0.42 10.77
N THR A 184 18.42 -0.41 11.38
CA THR A 184 19.09 -1.53 10.71
C THR A 184 18.54 -2.84 11.22
N PHE A 185 18.24 -3.76 10.31
CA PHE A 185 17.71 -5.07 10.57
C PHE A 185 18.71 -6.11 10.08
N ALA A 186 19.22 -6.96 10.97
CA ALA A 186 19.89 -8.19 10.56
C ALA A 186 18.81 -9.22 10.21
N PHE A 187 18.94 -9.86 9.05
CA PHE A 187 18.03 -10.93 8.64
C PHE A 187 18.77 -12.01 7.85
N THR A 188 18.28 -13.24 7.93
CA THR A 188 18.76 -14.35 7.12
C THR A 188 17.75 -14.57 6.00
N PHE A 189 18.22 -14.51 4.76
CA PHE A 189 17.42 -14.90 3.60
C PHE A 189 17.62 -16.39 3.33
N ASP A 190 16.54 -17.13 3.50
CA ASP A 190 16.43 -18.56 3.19
C ASP A 190 15.27 -18.74 2.20
N THR A 191 15.52 -19.40 1.06
CA THR A 191 14.47 -19.61 0.06
C THR A 191 13.40 -20.58 0.55
N ASP A 192 13.73 -21.49 1.47
CA ASP A 192 12.75 -22.39 2.09
C ASP A 192 11.75 -21.61 2.96
N ASP A 193 12.20 -20.55 3.64
CA ASP A 193 11.32 -19.68 4.44
C ASP A 193 10.37 -18.88 3.55
N VAL A 194 10.86 -18.35 2.42
CA VAL A 194 10.02 -17.65 1.44
C VAL A 194 9.05 -18.63 0.80
N TYR A 195 9.53 -19.78 0.35
CA TYR A 195 8.70 -20.78 -0.34
C TYR A 195 7.75 -21.53 0.58
N GLY A 196 8.02 -21.53 1.89
CA GLY A 196 7.15 -22.07 2.91
C GLY A 196 5.95 -21.18 3.28
N LEU A 197 5.92 -19.93 2.82
CA LEU A 197 4.79 -19.03 3.05
C LEU A 197 3.49 -19.59 2.42
N GLU A 198 2.36 -19.40 3.08
CA GLU A 198 1.10 -19.90 2.53
C GLU A 198 0.68 -19.09 1.29
N LEU A 199 0.48 -19.78 0.16
CA LEU A 199 -0.19 -19.23 -1.02
C LEU A 199 -1.54 -19.93 -1.21
N ARG A 200 -2.63 -19.18 -1.08
CA ARG A 200 -3.99 -19.70 -1.15
C ARG A 200 -4.77 -19.12 -2.30
N ARG A 201 -5.29 -19.99 -3.18
CA ARG A 201 -6.22 -19.61 -4.25
C ARG A 201 -7.62 -19.38 -3.67
N LEU A 202 -8.28 -18.31 -4.13
CA LEU A 202 -9.62 -17.94 -3.64
C LEU A 202 -10.76 -18.50 -4.50
N GLY A 203 -10.44 -19.16 -5.62
CA GLY A 203 -11.40 -19.89 -6.44
C GLY A 203 -12.50 -19.00 -6.99
N GLU A 204 -13.74 -19.45 -6.88
CA GLU A 204 -14.93 -18.80 -7.48
C GLU A 204 -15.16 -17.36 -6.99
N ARG A 205 -14.69 -17.02 -5.78
CA ARG A 205 -14.83 -15.66 -5.23
C ARG A 205 -13.92 -14.63 -5.88
N SER A 206 -12.91 -15.07 -6.63
CA SER A 206 -11.94 -14.18 -7.27
C SER A 206 -12.63 -13.26 -8.27
N GLY A 207 -12.39 -11.96 -8.19
CA GLY A 207 -13.03 -10.95 -9.06
C GLY A 207 -14.33 -10.37 -8.50
N GLU A 208 -14.93 -10.95 -7.46
CA GLU A 208 -16.08 -10.37 -6.79
C GLU A 208 -15.72 -9.04 -6.12
N ARG A 209 -16.64 -8.07 -6.15
CA ARG A 209 -16.49 -6.84 -5.36
C ARG A 209 -16.43 -7.18 -3.88
N GLY A 210 -15.33 -6.86 -3.23
CA GLY A 210 -15.03 -7.28 -1.87
C GLY A 210 -13.55 -7.17 -1.57
N ALA A 211 -13.16 -7.53 -0.36
CA ALA A 211 -11.77 -7.66 0.02
C ALA A 211 -11.57 -8.92 0.86
N VAL A 212 -10.36 -9.46 0.84
CA VAL A 212 -9.92 -10.40 1.87
C VAL A 212 -9.62 -9.64 3.16
N PRO A 213 -9.79 -10.26 4.34
CA PRO A 213 -9.41 -9.65 5.60
C PRO A 213 -7.92 -9.29 5.63
N THR A 214 -7.60 -8.25 6.40
CA THR A 214 -6.22 -7.97 6.81
C THR A 214 -5.64 -9.16 7.56
N MET A 215 -4.36 -9.42 7.37
CA MET A 215 -3.64 -10.40 8.17
C MET A 215 -3.50 -9.87 9.60
N ASP A 216 -3.67 -10.76 10.58
CA ASP A 216 -3.37 -10.42 11.97
C ASP A 216 -1.86 -10.43 12.15
N MET A 217 -1.30 -9.23 12.16
CA MET A 217 0.11 -8.98 12.38
C MET A 217 0.18 -8.00 13.53
N ASP A 218 1.03 -8.26 14.52
CA ASP A 218 1.25 -7.33 15.64
C ASP A 218 2.08 -6.10 15.18
N VAL A 219 1.57 -5.39 14.17
CA VAL A 219 2.07 -4.13 13.58
C VAL A 219 0.85 -3.31 13.11
N PRO A 220 0.89 -1.96 13.17
CA PRO A 220 -0.22 -1.14 12.69
C PRO A 220 -0.40 -1.22 11.16
N MET A 221 -1.62 -1.51 10.72
CA MET A 221 -1.99 -1.67 9.29
C MET A 221 -2.68 -0.43 8.71
N GLY A 222 -2.77 0.65 9.49
CA GLY A 222 -3.46 1.89 9.10
C GLY A 222 -4.97 1.73 9.06
N ILE A 223 -5.56 0.95 9.97
CA ILE A 223 -7.02 0.77 10.03
C ILE A 223 -7.65 1.98 10.71
N VAL A 224 -8.48 2.69 9.96
CA VAL A 224 -9.27 3.81 10.46
C VAL A 224 -10.33 3.28 11.44
N PRO A 225 -10.38 3.80 12.68
CA PRO A 225 -11.43 3.49 13.64
C PRO A 225 -12.85 3.75 13.09
N PRO A 226 -13.91 3.23 13.73
CA PRO A 226 -15.25 3.72 13.47
C PRO A 226 -15.32 5.25 13.59
N VAL A 227 -16.05 5.91 12.69
CA VAL A 227 -16.10 7.39 12.64
C VAL A 227 -16.57 8.00 13.97
N ASP A 228 -17.50 7.33 14.68
CA ASP A 228 -18.02 7.77 15.98
C ASP A 228 -16.99 7.67 17.12
N SER A 229 -15.83 7.05 16.86
CA SER A 229 -14.70 6.98 17.78
C SER A 229 -13.59 7.98 17.45
N LEU A 230 -13.69 8.70 16.33
CA LEU A 230 -12.76 9.76 15.97
C LEU A 230 -13.14 11.07 16.68
N PRO A 231 -12.17 11.93 17.03
CA PRO A 231 -12.48 13.23 17.62
C PRO A 231 -13.23 14.14 16.65
N GLY A 232 -14.22 14.87 17.18
CA GLY A 232 -15.09 15.77 16.41
C GLY A 232 -16.49 15.19 16.21
N THR A 233 -17.30 15.94 15.47
CA THR A 233 -18.69 15.58 15.15
C THR A 233 -18.77 15.12 13.71
N PRO A 234 -19.28 13.91 13.42
CA PRO A 234 -19.53 13.47 12.06
C PRO A 234 -20.46 14.44 11.32
N VAL A 235 -20.04 14.87 10.14
CA VAL A 235 -20.79 15.78 9.25
C VAL A 235 -21.50 15.00 8.16
N GLY A 236 -20.88 13.91 7.70
CA GLY A 236 -21.48 12.99 6.76
C GLY A 236 -20.46 12.05 6.15
N ARG A 237 -20.95 11.21 5.24
CA ARG A 237 -20.16 10.17 4.57
C ARG A 237 -20.50 10.13 3.10
N THR A 238 -19.48 9.95 2.26
CA THR A 238 -19.67 9.68 0.83
C THR A 238 -18.69 8.66 0.29
N ARG A 239 -18.92 8.19 -0.94
CA ARG A 239 -18.06 7.23 -1.63
C ARG A 239 -17.71 7.71 -3.03
N THR A 240 -16.44 7.68 -3.39
CA THR A 240 -15.94 8.04 -4.73
C THR A 240 -14.80 7.13 -5.16
N GLY A 241 -14.85 6.60 -6.39
CA GLY A 241 -13.90 5.59 -6.89
C GLY A 241 -13.63 4.43 -5.93
N ASP A 242 -14.66 3.98 -5.22
CA ASP A 242 -14.63 3.01 -4.11
C ASP A 242 -14.02 3.45 -2.77
N ALA A 243 -13.32 4.59 -2.70
CA ALA A 243 -12.91 5.16 -1.42
C ALA A 243 -14.12 5.67 -0.65
N VAL A 244 -14.13 5.46 0.67
CA VAL A 244 -15.07 6.10 1.58
C VAL A 244 -14.40 7.33 2.16
N LEU A 245 -15.08 8.46 2.07
CA LEU A 245 -14.68 9.72 2.70
C LEU A 245 -15.60 9.94 3.91
N GLU A 246 -15.02 9.83 5.11
CA GLU A 246 -15.68 10.21 6.36
C GLU A 246 -15.38 11.69 6.60
N VAL A 247 -16.43 12.50 6.76
CA VAL A 247 -16.28 13.94 6.99
C VAL A 247 -16.64 14.24 8.44
N LEU A 248 -15.73 14.89 9.15
CA LEU A 248 -15.90 15.34 10.52
C LEU A 248 -15.68 16.83 10.61
N ALA A 249 -16.24 17.44 11.64
CA ALA A 249 -15.94 18.80 12.01
C ALA A 249 -15.55 18.89 13.47
N VAL A 250 -14.44 19.58 13.74
CA VAL A 250 -13.89 19.80 15.07
C VAL A 250 -14.02 21.28 15.40
N ASP A 251 -14.66 21.60 16.52
CA ASP A 251 -15.00 22.99 16.87
C ASP A 251 -13.80 23.77 17.49
N ASP A 252 -12.61 23.15 17.56
CA ASP A 252 -11.34 23.77 17.96
C ASP A 252 -10.33 23.70 16.81
N PRO A 253 -10.41 24.61 15.81
CA PRO A 253 -9.51 24.60 14.66
C PRO A 253 -8.07 24.99 15.01
N ALA A 254 -7.86 25.73 16.10
CA ALA A 254 -6.53 26.17 16.53
C ALA A 254 -5.61 24.99 16.87
N ARG A 255 -6.19 23.87 17.37
CA ARG A 255 -5.49 22.59 17.56
C ARG A 255 -4.78 22.07 16.30
N PHE A 256 -5.32 22.39 15.13
CA PHE A 256 -4.81 21.97 13.82
C PHE A 256 -4.03 23.08 13.10
N ASP A 257 -3.58 24.11 13.82
CA ASP A 257 -2.96 25.30 13.26
C ASP A 257 -3.81 25.92 12.12
N ALA A 258 -5.13 25.93 12.31
CA ALA A 258 -6.10 26.43 11.36
C ALA A 258 -6.94 27.55 11.97
N ASP A 259 -7.32 28.51 11.14
CA ASP A 259 -8.21 29.62 11.50
C ASP A 259 -9.69 29.25 11.30
N GLY A 260 -10.60 30.09 11.80
CA GLY A 260 -12.04 29.95 11.60
C GLY A 260 -12.79 29.48 12.85
N GLY A 261 -14.04 29.05 12.66
CA GLY A 261 -14.92 28.56 13.72
C GLY A 261 -15.00 27.04 13.82
N ALA A 262 -14.56 26.31 12.79
CA ALA A 262 -14.48 24.86 12.79
C ALA A 262 -13.35 24.36 11.87
N TYR A 263 -12.82 23.18 12.17
CA TYR A 263 -11.91 22.44 11.29
C TYR A 263 -12.66 21.32 10.59
N LEU A 264 -12.73 21.38 9.27
CA LEU A 264 -13.26 20.32 8.43
C LEU A 264 -12.16 19.27 8.21
N ALA A 265 -12.43 18.03 8.60
CA ALA A 265 -11.53 16.89 8.39
C ALA A 265 -12.19 15.84 7.50
N VAL A 266 -11.47 15.38 6.49
CA VAL A 266 -11.87 14.29 5.59
C VAL A 266 -10.90 13.14 5.77
N VAL A 267 -11.39 12.03 6.32
CA VAL A 267 -10.62 10.78 6.45
C VAL A 267 -10.98 9.87 5.29
N ALA A 268 -10.01 9.62 4.41
CA ALA A 268 -10.17 8.72 3.27
C ALA A 268 -9.75 7.29 3.66
N ARG A 269 -10.62 6.31 3.36
CA ARG A 269 -10.34 4.90 3.67
C ARG A 269 -10.90 3.93 2.63
N THR A 270 -10.36 2.71 2.62
CA THR A 270 -10.87 1.62 1.79
C THR A 270 -12.28 1.21 2.25
N PRO A 271 -13.13 0.71 1.32
CA PRO A 271 -14.55 0.48 1.61
C PRO A 271 -14.81 -0.71 2.54
N TYR A 272 -13.92 -1.71 2.56
CA TYR A 272 -14.11 -2.96 3.31
C TYR A 272 -13.24 -3.02 4.57
N ASN A 273 -11.91 -2.97 4.42
CA ASN A 273 -10.97 -3.14 5.54
C ASN A 273 -10.71 -1.84 6.32
N ARG A 274 -11.27 -0.70 5.90
CA ARG A 274 -11.05 0.63 6.50
C ARG A 274 -9.58 1.04 6.57
N ILE A 275 -8.74 0.53 5.68
CA ILE A 275 -7.34 0.94 5.57
C ILE A 275 -7.31 2.40 5.10
N VAL A 276 -6.51 3.25 5.74
CA VAL A 276 -6.34 4.66 5.39
C VAL A 276 -5.81 4.83 3.96
N ILE A 277 -6.24 5.89 3.29
CA ILE A 277 -5.81 6.23 1.92
C ILE A 277 -5.13 7.61 1.93
N PRO A 278 -3.79 7.66 2.03
CA PRO A 278 -3.04 8.91 2.00
C PRO A 278 -2.70 9.32 0.57
N MET A 279 -1.93 10.41 0.43
CA MET A 279 -1.30 10.89 -0.80
C MET A 279 -2.30 11.24 -1.92
N MET A 280 -3.44 11.80 -1.55
CA MET A 280 -4.42 12.40 -2.47
C MET A 280 -4.27 13.93 -2.50
N ALA A 281 -4.78 14.57 -3.54
CA ALA A 281 -5.09 16.00 -3.48
C ALA A 281 -6.60 16.17 -3.47
N LEU A 282 -7.12 16.77 -2.40
CA LEU A 282 -8.54 17.06 -2.22
C LEU A 282 -8.77 18.57 -2.14
N SER A 283 -9.92 19.00 -2.64
CA SER A 283 -10.46 20.34 -2.44
C SER A 283 -11.90 20.26 -1.99
N ALA A 284 -12.38 21.34 -1.37
CA ALA A 284 -13.76 21.44 -0.92
C ALA A 284 -14.37 22.79 -1.28
N THR A 285 -15.67 22.77 -1.57
CA THR A 285 -16.53 23.94 -1.68
C THR A 285 -17.67 23.78 -0.68
N LEU A 286 -17.86 24.74 0.21
CA LEU A 286 -18.99 24.79 1.14
C LEU A 286 -19.93 25.90 0.70
N ALA A 287 -21.21 25.60 0.55
CA ALA A 287 -22.23 26.56 0.16
C ALA A 287 -23.39 26.61 1.15
N ARG A 288 -23.90 27.82 1.41
CA ARG A 288 -25.08 28.08 2.24
C ARG A 288 -26.11 28.87 1.45
N GLY A 289 -27.32 28.34 1.33
CA GLY A 289 -28.38 29.00 0.56
C GLY A 289 -28.01 29.27 -0.91
N GLY A 290 -27.09 28.50 -1.48
CA GLY A 290 -26.56 28.68 -2.83
C GLY A 290 -25.37 29.64 -2.96
N GLU A 291 -24.92 30.27 -1.86
CA GLU A 291 -23.72 31.12 -1.85
C GLU A 291 -22.51 30.33 -1.34
N THR A 292 -21.39 30.39 -2.06
CA THR A 292 -20.12 29.78 -1.62
C THR A 292 -19.54 30.55 -0.43
N ILE A 293 -19.37 29.87 0.69
CA ILE A 293 -18.79 30.43 1.92
C ILE A 293 -17.37 29.90 2.20
N TYR A 294 -16.97 28.82 1.55
CA TYR A 294 -15.59 28.34 1.53
C TYR A 294 -15.28 27.68 0.20
N GLU A 295 -14.09 27.92 -0.34
CA GLU A 295 -13.53 27.21 -1.47
C GLU A 295 -12.02 27.11 -1.32
N GLY A 296 -11.47 25.90 -1.31
CA GLY A 296 -10.04 25.72 -1.12
C GLY A 296 -9.57 24.27 -1.06
N ALA A 297 -8.26 24.10 -1.04
CA ALA A 297 -7.63 22.79 -0.86
C ALA A 297 -7.81 22.28 0.57
N LEU A 298 -7.88 20.96 0.73
CA LEU A 298 -7.79 20.27 2.02
C LEU A 298 -6.37 19.74 2.17
N THR A 299 -5.65 20.23 3.18
CA THR A 299 -4.24 19.91 3.38
C THR A 299 -4.10 18.51 3.97
N GLU A 300 -3.31 17.64 3.33
CA GLU A 300 -2.95 16.33 3.90
C GLU A 300 -2.22 16.54 5.23
N THR A 301 -2.77 15.98 6.29
CA THR A 301 -2.37 16.21 7.68
C THR A 301 -2.33 14.89 8.43
N LEU A 302 -1.33 14.73 9.29
CA LEU A 302 -1.16 13.64 10.23
C LEU A 302 -1.31 14.18 11.65
N ASP A 303 -2.29 13.64 12.38
CA ASP A 303 -2.61 14.02 13.75
C ASP A 303 -2.59 12.79 14.67
N PRO A 304 -2.17 12.91 15.93
CA PRO A 304 -2.09 11.77 16.86
C PRO A 304 -3.44 11.07 17.10
N GLU A 305 -4.57 11.78 17.01
CA GLU A 305 -5.90 11.23 17.31
C GLU A 305 -6.74 10.98 16.06
N LEU A 306 -6.68 11.87 15.05
CA LEU A 306 -7.36 11.65 13.76
C LEU A 306 -6.60 10.71 12.81
N GLY A 307 -5.28 10.56 12.99
CA GLY A 307 -4.43 9.89 12.00
C GLY A 307 -4.28 10.72 10.73
N ALA A 308 -3.98 10.05 9.60
CA ALA A 308 -3.86 10.70 8.31
C ALA A 308 -5.24 11.11 7.77
N HIS A 309 -5.39 12.38 7.44
CA HIS A 309 -6.63 13.00 6.97
C HIS A 309 -6.31 14.21 6.08
N TYR A 310 -7.34 14.81 5.47
CA TYR A 310 -7.22 16.05 4.71
C TYR A 310 -8.11 17.09 5.36
N GLY A 311 -7.60 18.28 5.65
CA GLY A 311 -8.42 19.25 6.35
C GLY A 311 -8.09 20.71 6.11
N ALA A 312 -9.05 21.54 6.53
CA ALA A 312 -8.98 22.99 6.44
C ALA A 312 -9.85 23.63 7.52
N GLY A 313 -9.45 24.82 7.97
CA GLY A 313 -10.29 25.69 8.78
C GLY A 313 -11.37 26.35 7.94
N VAL A 314 -12.58 26.44 8.49
CA VAL A 314 -13.74 27.10 7.88
C VAL A 314 -14.39 28.03 8.89
N GLU A 315 -15.02 29.11 8.42
CA GLU A 315 -15.64 30.11 9.32
C GLU A 315 -16.76 29.51 10.16
N SER A 316 -17.62 28.69 9.56
CA SER A 316 -18.70 27.98 10.25
C SER A 316 -19.16 26.77 9.42
N LEU A 317 -19.84 25.83 10.08
CA LEU A 317 -20.54 24.70 9.48
C LEU A 317 -21.91 24.61 10.14
N GLU A 318 -22.97 24.80 9.34
CA GLU A 318 -24.35 24.80 9.81
C GLU A 318 -25.16 23.68 9.15
N PRO A 319 -26.21 23.17 9.83
CA PRO A 319 -27.11 22.19 9.25
C PRO A 319 -27.76 22.73 7.97
N GLY A 320 -27.74 21.91 6.91
CA GLY A 320 -28.24 22.29 5.58
C GLY A 320 -27.20 22.92 4.66
N ASP A 321 -25.98 23.20 5.13
CA ASP A 321 -24.88 23.58 4.23
C ASP A 321 -24.58 22.43 3.24
N GLU A 322 -24.22 22.78 2.01
CA GLU A 322 -23.82 21.83 0.97
C GLU A 322 -22.29 21.79 0.88
N LEU A 323 -21.70 20.67 1.30
CA LEU A 323 -20.27 20.42 1.19
C LEU A 323 -19.98 19.56 -0.04
N ARG A 324 -19.32 20.14 -1.03
CA ARG A 324 -18.77 19.44 -2.19
C ARG A 324 -17.30 19.13 -1.94
N VAL A 325 -16.92 17.85 -2.03
CA VAL A 325 -15.53 17.38 -1.97
C VAL A 325 -15.11 16.91 -3.36
N SER A 326 -13.99 17.44 -3.85
CA SER A 326 -13.40 17.14 -5.14
C SER A 326 -12.10 16.38 -4.99
N VAL A 327 -11.84 15.43 -5.89
CA VAL A 327 -10.59 14.66 -5.93
C VAL A 327 -9.75 15.14 -7.09
N ASP A 328 -8.85 16.07 -6.81
CA ASP A 328 -8.00 16.71 -7.81
C ASP A 328 -6.93 15.74 -8.34
N VAL A 329 -6.35 14.95 -7.43
CA VAL A 329 -5.38 13.89 -7.71
C VAL A 329 -5.78 12.63 -6.91
N PRO A 330 -5.93 11.46 -7.57
CA PRO A 330 -6.23 10.21 -6.86
C PRO A 330 -5.04 9.79 -5.97
N PRO A 331 -5.20 8.80 -5.10
CA PRO A 331 -4.14 8.44 -4.17
C PRO A 331 -2.88 7.93 -4.88
N GLN A 332 -1.76 8.63 -4.70
CA GLN A 332 -0.45 8.39 -5.34
C GLN A 332 0.34 7.30 -4.61
N VAL A 333 -0.28 6.14 -4.51
CA VAL A 333 0.21 4.98 -3.78
C VAL A 333 0.12 3.78 -4.69
N ALA A 334 1.14 2.93 -4.69
CA ALA A 334 1.15 1.71 -5.46
C ALA A 334 0.06 0.73 -4.97
N ARG A 335 -0.29 -0.22 -5.83
CA ARG A 335 -1.41 -1.13 -5.63
C ARG A 335 -1.00 -2.57 -5.82
N HIS A 336 -1.41 -3.39 -4.88
CA HIS A 336 -1.42 -4.84 -5.03
C HIS A 336 -2.72 -5.33 -5.67
N ASP A 337 -2.72 -6.60 -6.08
CA ASP A 337 -3.89 -7.29 -6.60
C ASP A 337 -5.13 -7.07 -5.69
N GLY A 338 -6.28 -6.78 -6.31
CA GLY A 338 -7.53 -6.48 -5.61
C GLY A 338 -7.76 -4.98 -5.36
N TYR A 339 -6.73 -4.14 -5.52
CA TYR A 339 -6.84 -2.68 -5.44
C TYR A 339 -6.35 -1.94 -6.68
N GLU A 340 -5.64 -2.60 -7.60
CA GLU A 340 -4.97 -2.01 -8.76
C GLU A 340 -5.91 -1.43 -9.81
N THR A 341 -7.22 -1.68 -9.70
CA THR A 341 -8.27 -1.09 -10.53
C THR A 341 -9.16 -0.09 -9.81
N ALA A 342 -8.93 0.13 -8.51
CA ALA A 342 -9.72 1.00 -7.65
C ALA A 342 -9.07 2.40 -7.50
N PHE A 343 -9.87 3.39 -7.08
CA PHE A 343 -9.41 4.73 -6.71
C PHE A 343 -8.80 5.57 -7.85
N PHE A 344 -9.28 5.42 -9.10
CA PHE A 344 -8.86 6.23 -10.25
C PHE A 344 -9.96 7.21 -10.70
N GLU A 345 -11.13 6.68 -11.05
CA GLU A 345 -12.30 7.46 -11.45
C GLU A 345 -13.05 7.91 -10.18
N MET A 346 -12.65 9.04 -9.63
CA MET A 346 -13.15 9.60 -8.37
C MET A 346 -13.93 10.90 -8.61
N PRO A 347 -15.17 10.83 -9.12
CA PRO A 347 -16.00 12.01 -9.34
C PRO A 347 -16.35 12.71 -8.04
N ASP A 348 -16.55 14.01 -8.13
CA ASP A 348 -16.88 14.87 -7.01
C ASP A 348 -18.17 14.43 -6.30
N ARG A 349 -18.22 14.74 -5.01
CA ARG A 349 -19.32 14.32 -4.14
C ARG A 349 -19.81 15.48 -3.30
N THR A 350 -21.13 15.63 -3.27
CA THR A 350 -21.80 16.59 -2.39
C THR A 350 -22.45 15.86 -1.23
N ILE A 351 -22.34 16.44 -0.05
CA ILE A 351 -22.95 15.99 1.19
C ILE A 351 -23.69 17.19 1.78
N THR A 352 -24.90 16.97 2.29
CA THR A 352 -25.61 17.97 3.10
C THR A 352 -25.18 17.81 4.54
N VAL A 353 -24.77 18.90 5.20
CA VAL A 353 -24.40 18.90 6.62
C VAL A 353 -25.64 18.59 7.46
N GLU A 354 -25.59 17.51 8.25
CA GLU A 354 -26.76 17.01 9.02
C GLU A 354 -26.79 17.44 10.49
N ARG A 355 -25.80 18.21 10.96
CA ARG A 355 -25.50 18.43 12.39
C ARG A 355 -26.71 18.69 13.30
#